data_AF-A0A2H5X4I2-F1
#
_entry.id   AF-A0A2H5X4I2-F1
#
_cell.length_a   1.000
_cell.length_b   1.000
_cell.length_c   1.000
_cell.angle_alpha   90.00
_cell.angle_beta   90.00
_cell.angle_gamma   90.00
#
_symmetry.space_group_name_H-M   'P 1'
#
loop_
_entity.id
_entity.type
_entity.pdbx_description
1 polymer ?
#
loop_
_entity_poly.entity_id
_entity_poly.type
_entity_poly.pdbx_seq_one_letter_code
_entity_poly.pdbx_strand_id
1 'polypeptide(L)' 'MEGWISPRLGVRFTLEDGALVLYRPGGERFVPYVELRRQLERERQRAERLAQRLRELGVNPDEIE' A
#
# COMPACT_ATOMS: atom_id res chain seq x y z
N MET A 1 -11.13 13.57 19.47
CA MET A 1 -10.74 12.22 19.93
C MET A 1 -9.25 12.09 19.70
N GLU A 2 -8.48 12.21 20.76
CA GLU A 2 -7.02 12.15 20.71
C GLU A 2 -6.57 10.69 20.92
N GLY A 3 -6.08 10.05 19.86
CA GLY A 3 -5.28 8.82 19.98
C GLY A 3 -5.91 7.61 20.67
N TRP A 4 -7.23 7.46 20.71
CA TRP A 4 -7.88 6.31 21.37
C TRP A 4 -7.44 4.98 20.74
N ILE A 5 -6.99 4.04 21.57
CA ILE A 5 -6.57 2.70 21.15
C ILE A 5 -7.67 1.70 21.47
N SER A 6 -8.14 0.97 20.46
CA SER A 6 -9.13 -0.10 20.65
C SER A 6 -8.56 -1.23 21.51
N PRO A 7 -9.14 -1.58 22.67
CA PRO A 7 -8.63 -2.65 23.54
C PRO A 7 -8.72 -4.06 22.93
N ARG A 8 -9.54 -4.26 21.89
CA ARG A 8 -9.70 -5.55 21.21
C ARG A 8 -8.84 -5.66 19.96
N LEU A 9 -8.61 -4.53 19.28
CA LEU A 9 -7.95 -4.51 17.97
C LEU A 9 -6.52 -3.95 18.01
N GLY A 10 -6.15 -3.19 19.05
CA GLY A 10 -4.89 -2.45 19.10
C GLY A 10 -4.78 -1.31 18.07
N VAL A 11 -5.86 -1.02 17.35
CA VAL A 11 -5.92 0.07 16.35
C VAL A 11 -6.08 1.40 17.06
N ARG A 12 -5.28 2.39 16.68
CA ARG A 12 -5.35 3.76 17.20
C ARG A 12 -6.18 4.64 16.26
N PHE A 13 -7.14 5.36 16.83
CA PHE A 13 -8.07 6.26 16.15
C PHE A 13 -7.71 7.70 16.50
N THR A 14 -7.59 8.57 15.50
CA THR A 14 -7.20 9.97 15.70
C THR A 14 -8.00 10.85 14.74
N LEU A 15 -8.36 12.05 15.16
CA LEU A 15 -8.90 13.07 14.27
C LEU A 15 -7.77 14.00 13.85
N GLU A 16 -7.45 14.04 12.56
CA GLU A 16 -6.45 14.91 11.95
C GLU A 16 -7.15 15.74 10.88
N ASP A 17 -7.02 17.08 10.97
CA ASP A 17 -7.63 18.02 10.01
C ASP A 17 -9.14 17.79 9.75
N GLY A 18 -9.87 17.36 10.80
CA GLY A 18 -11.30 17.06 10.71
C GLY A 18 -11.63 15.69 10.09
N ALA A 19 -10.64 14.89 9.72
CA ALA A 19 -10.80 13.55 9.19
C ALA A 19 -10.40 12.46 10.21
N LEU A 20 -11.12 11.33 10.19
CA LEU A 20 -10.76 10.17 11.00
C LEU A 20 -9.58 9.42 10.35
N VAL A 21 -8.48 9.36 11.07
CA VAL A 21 -7.25 8.63 10.71
C VAL A 21 -7.08 7.44 11.64
N LEU A 22 -6.80 6.28 11.06
CA LEU A 22 -6.58 5.04 11.79
C LEU A 22 -5.12 4.63 11.65
N TYR A 23 -4.54 4.11 12.72
CA TYR A 23 -3.22 3.51 12.75
C TYR A 23 -3.31 2.06 13.21
N ARG A 24 -2.63 1.16 12.50
CA ARG A 24 -2.48 -0.26 12.85
C ARG A 24 -1.74 -0.39 14.20
N PRO A 25 -1.83 -1.56 14.86
CA PRO A 25 -1.06 -1.81 16.08
C PRO A 25 0.45 -1.55 15.95
N GLY A 26 1.02 -1.70 14.75
CA GLY A 26 2.42 -1.40 14.46
C GLY A 26 2.76 0.09 14.24
N GLY A 27 1.78 1.00 14.38
CA GLY A 27 1.98 2.45 14.18
C GLY A 27 1.87 2.92 12.73
N GLU A 28 1.69 2.02 11.77
CA GLU A 28 1.45 2.35 10.36
C GLU A 28 0.04 2.90 10.14
N ARG A 29 -0.11 3.92 9.30
CA ARG A 29 -1.42 4.47 8.93
C ARG A 29 -2.20 3.45 8.10
N PHE A 30 -3.49 3.30 8.41
CA PHE A 30 -4.40 2.56 7.54
C PHE A 30 -4.58 3.31 6.22
N VAL A 31 -4.20 2.63 5.14
CA VAL A 31 -4.55 3.02 3.78
C VAL A 31 -5.92 2.40 3.46
N PRO A 32 -6.91 3.20 2.98
CA PRO A 32 -8.19 2.66 2.54
C PRO A 32 -8.02 1.59 1.46
N TYR A 33 -8.88 0.58 1.45
CA TYR A 33 -8.79 -0.55 0.50
C TYR A 33 -8.72 -0.09 -0.97
N VAL A 34 -9.52 0.91 -1.35
CA VAL A 34 -9.53 1.46 -2.71
C VAL A 34 -8.18 2.07 -3.08
N GLU A 35 -7.54 2.76 -2.16
CA GLU A 35 -6.24 3.38 -2.41
C GLU A 35 -5.12 2.34 -2.47
N LEU A 36 -5.16 1.33 -1.59
CA LEU A 36 -4.26 0.18 -1.66
C LEU A 36 -4.38 -0.55 -3.00
N ARG A 37 -5.62 -0.78 -3.48
CA ARG A 37 -5.89 -1.39 -4.78
C ARG A 37 -5.31 -0.56 -5.95
N ARG A 38 -5.49 0.76 -5.93
CA ARG A 38 -4.92 1.66 -6.93
C ARG A 38 -3.38 1.67 -6.90
N GLN A 39 -2.76 1.57 -5.72
CA GLN A 39 -1.30 1.45 -5.61
C GLN A 39 -0.83 0.14 -6.23
N LEU A 40 -1.46 -0.99 -5.89
CA LEU A 40 -1.13 -2.30 -6.44
C LEU A 40 -1.27 -2.33 -7.97
N GLU A 41 -2.34 -1.77 -8.53
CA GLU A 41 -2.55 -1.70 -9.98
C GLU A 41 -1.49 -0.83 -10.67
N ARG A 42 -1.10 0.30 -10.07
CA ARG A 42 0.00 1.14 -10.58
C ARG A 42 1.33 0.41 -10.57
N GLU A 43 1.67 -0.30 -9.51
CA GLU A 43 2.91 -1.07 -9.42
C GLU A 43 2.92 -2.23 -10.43
N ARG A 44 1.80 -2.94 -10.59
CA ARG A 44 1.67 -3.99 -11.63
C ARG A 44 1.91 -3.46 -13.03
N GLN A 45 1.28 -2.34 -13.39
CA GLN A 45 1.50 -1.73 -14.70
C GLN A 45 2.95 -1.27 -14.91
N ARG A 46 3.63 -0.82 -13.84
CA ARG A 46 5.06 -0.46 -13.91
C ARG A 46 5.92 -1.70 -14.14
N ALA A 47 5.67 -2.77 -13.39
CA ALA A 47 6.37 -4.04 -13.55
C ALA A 47 6.16 -4.61 -14.96
N GLU A 48 4.93 -4.59 -15.48
CA GLU A 48 4.61 -5.04 -16.84
C GLU A 48 5.36 -4.25 -17.91
N ARG A 49 5.38 -2.91 -17.80
CA ARG A 49 6.15 -2.06 -18.73
C ARG A 49 7.64 -2.32 -18.66
N LEU A 50 8.19 -2.53 -17.46
CA LEU A 50 9.60 -2.85 -17.29
C LEU A 50 9.93 -4.23 -17.87
N ALA A 51 9.09 -5.23 -17.60
CA ALA A 51 9.24 -6.58 -18.16
C ALA A 51 9.18 -6.56 -19.69
N GLN A 52 8.26 -5.78 -20.28
CA GLN A 52 8.24 -5.57 -21.73
C GLN A 52 9.55 -4.95 -22.23
N ARG A 53 10.07 -3.93 -21.55
CA ARG A 53 11.32 -3.29 -21.94
C ARG A 53 12.52 -4.23 -21.84
N LEU A 54 12.56 -5.10 -20.84
CA LEU A 54 13.59 -6.12 -20.70
C LEU A 54 13.51 -7.13 -21.85
N ARG A 55 12.30 -7.59 -22.19
CA ARG A 55 12.09 -8.49 -23.34
C ARG A 55 12.52 -7.85 -24.66
N GLU A 56 12.25 -6.56 -24.87
CA GLU A 56 12.74 -5.79 -26.03
C GLU A 56 14.27 -5.75 -26.11
N LEU A 57 14.96 -5.77 -24.96
CA LEU A 57 16.42 -5.81 -24.85
C LEU A 57 16.98 -7.25 -24.94
N GLY A 58 16.13 -8.25 -25.21
CA GLY A 58 16.52 -9.66 -25.29
C GLY A 58 16.76 -10.32 -23.93
N VAL A 59 16.38 -9.65 -22.84
CA VAL A 59 16.47 -10.18 -21.48
C VAL A 59 15.10 -10.74 -21.10
N ASN A 60 15.01 -12.05 -20.83
CA ASN A 60 13.77 -12.63 -20.33
C ASN A 60 13.69 -12.46 -18.80
N PRO A 61 12.83 -11.57 -18.27
CA PRO A 61 12.72 -11.34 -16.84
C PRO A 61 12.24 -12.56 -16.05
N ASP A 62 11.56 -13.51 -16.71
CA ASP A 62 11.04 -14.72 -16.07
C ASP A 62 12.12 -15.81 -15.89
N GLU A 63 13.30 -15.62 -16.49
CA GLU A 63 14.46 -16.52 -16.38
C GLU A 63 15.52 -16.00 -15.38
N ILE A 64 15.30 -14.80 -14.82
CA ILE A 64 16.15 -14.22 -13.77
C ILE A 64 15.51 -14.56 -12.42
N GLU A 65 15.79 -15.75 -11.91
CA GLU A 65 15.44 -16.16 -10.54
C GLU A 65 16.70 -16.26 -9.66
#